data_AF-A0A9C9ERW8-F1
#
_entry.id   AF-A0A9C9ERW8-F1
#
_cell.length_a   1.000
_cell.length_b   1.000
_cell.length_c   1.000
_cell.angle_alpha   90.00
_cell.angle_beta   90.00
_cell.angle_gamma   90.00
#
_symmetry.space_group_name_H-M   'P 1'
#
loop_
_entity.id
_entity.type
_entity.pdbx_description
1 polymer ?
#
loop_
_entity_poly.entity_id
_entity_poly.type
_entity_poly.pdbx_seq_one_letter_code
_entity_poly.pdbx_strand_id
1 'polypeptide(L)'
;MLDEKIISAIVEEVLRKLKVEVGGTTTATSGSGVFSSIDEAVEYARKAQLAFMDVPIERRKKIIDAMRKVAIEHAEELSQLAVDETGLGRYEDKV
;
A
#
# COMPACT_ATOMS: atom_id res chain seq x y z
N MET A 1 -36.24 -23.40 18.01
CA MET A 1 -35.66 -23.82 16.72
C MET A 1 -34.87 -22.64 16.21
N LEU A 2 -33.57 -22.81 15.94
CA LEU A 2 -32.83 -21.77 15.22
C LEU A 2 -33.45 -21.66 13.83
N ASP A 3 -33.87 -20.46 13.44
CA ASP A 3 -34.50 -20.21 12.15
C ASP A 3 -33.46 -20.42 11.04
N GLU A 4 -33.68 -21.44 10.23
CA GLU A 4 -32.84 -21.80 9.07
C GLU A 4 -32.71 -20.62 8.08
N LYS A 5 -33.74 -19.76 8.03
CA LYS A 5 -33.74 -18.50 7.28
C LYS A 5 -32.71 -17.50 7.81
N ILE A 6 -32.51 -17.42 9.13
CA ILE A 6 -31.53 -16.51 9.74
C ILE A 6 -30.11 -17.02 9.47
N ILE A 7 -29.89 -18.33 9.56
CA ILE A 7 -28.59 -18.93 9.26
C ILE A 7 -28.21 -18.69 7.78
N SER A 8 -29.14 -18.90 6.85
CA SER A 8 -28.92 -18.64 5.42
C SER A 8 -28.56 -17.17 5.14
N ALA A 9 -29.30 -16.23 5.74
CA ALA A 9 -29.05 -14.81 5.58
C ALA A 9 -27.67 -14.39 6.13
N ILE A 10 -27.25 -14.96 7.27
CA ILE A 10 -25.92 -14.71 7.85
C ILE A 10 -24.83 -15.29 6.94
N VAL A 11 -25.03 -16.48 6.37
CA VAL A 11 -24.05 -17.11 5.46
C VAL A 11 -23.90 -16.31 4.18
N GLU A 12 -24.98 -15.83 3.56
CA GLU A 12 -24.91 -14.93 2.41
C GLU A 12 -24.15 -13.64 2.72
N GLU A 13 -24.42 -13.05 3.88
CA GLU A 13 -23.75 -11.82 4.33
C GLU A 13 -22.25 -12.05 4.52
N VAL A 14 -21.87 -13.16 5.15
CA VAL A 14 -20.46 -13.54 5.38
C VAL A 14 -19.76 -13.86 4.06
N LEU A 15 -20.40 -14.59 3.15
CA LEU A 15 -19.85 -14.88 1.82
C LEU A 15 -19.67 -13.61 0.98
N ARG A 16 -20.59 -12.65 1.11
CA ARG A 16 -20.46 -11.34 0.47
C ARG A 16 -19.28 -10.55 1.04
N LYS A 17 -19.12 -10.50 2.36
CA LYS A 17 -18.00 -9.83 3.01
C LYS A 17 -16.66 -10.47 2.64
N LEU A 18 -16.59 -11.81 2.60
CA LEU A 18 -15.39 -12.54 2.15
C LEU A 18 -15.04 -12.23 0.68
N LYS A 19 -16.03 -12.13 -0.22
CA LYS A 19 -15.75 -11.72 -1.62
C LYS A 19 -15.23 -10.28 -1.73
N VAL A 20 -15.64 -9.39 -0.84
CA VAL A 20 -15.16 -8.00 -0.81
C VAL A 20 -13.75 -7.92 -0.22
N GLU A 21 -13.42 -8.72 0.80
CA GLU A 21 -12.08 -8.74 1.42
C GLU A 21 -11.03 -9.46 0.57
N VAL A 22 -11.40 -10.54 -0.15
CA VAL A 22 -10.48 -11.24 -1.07
C VAL A 22 -10.27 -10.45 -2.37
N GLY A 23 -11.13 -9.46 -2.63
CA GLY A 23 -11.07 -8.55 -3.77
C GLY A 23 -10.33 -7.25 -3.47
N GLY A 24 -9.23 -7.31 -2.71
CA GLY A 24 -8.29 -6.20 -2.49
C GLY A 24 -7.64 -5.74 -3.79
N THR A 25 -8.44 -5.21 -4.70
CA THR A 25 -7.98 -4.45 -5.84
C THR A 25 -7.48 -3.16 -5.24
N THR A 26 -6.17 -3.00 -5.08
CA THR A 26 -5.56 -1.70 -4.88
C THR A 26 -6.06 -0.81 -6.00
N THR A 27 -7.11 -0.03 -5.75
CA THR A 27 -7.61 0.95 -6.71
C THR A 27 -6.48 1.94 -6.87
N ALA A 28 -5.73 1.77 -7.97
CA ALA A 28 -4.59 2.59 -8.33
C ALA A 28 -5.05 4.05 -8.32
N THR A 29 -4.82 4.71 -7.20
CA THR A 29 -5.16 6.12 -7.06
C THR A 29 -4.14 6.84 -7.90
N SER A 30 -4.58 7.63 -8.88
CA SER A 30 -3.70 8.33 -9.79
C SER A 30 -2.66 9.12 -8.98
N GLY A 31 -1.39 8.74 -9.09
CA GLY A 31 -0.28 9.34 -8.32
C GLY A 31 0.30 8.49 -7.18
N SER A 32 -0.26 7.31 -6.86
CA SER A 32 0.25 6.41 -5.81
C SER A 32 1.50 5.60 -6.20
N GLY A 33 1.84 5.54 -7.50
CA GLY A 33 2.94 4.72 -8.00
C GLY A 33 2.64 3.21 -8.05
N VAL A 34 1.41 2.80 -7.78
CA VAL A 34 0.93 1.41 -7.89
C VAL A 34 0.29 1.20 -9.27
N PHE A 35 0.73 0.18 -9.99
CA PHE A 35 0.29 -0.12 -11.36
C PHE A 35 -0.28 -1.53 -11.48
N SER A 36 -1.05 -1.75 -12.55
CA SER A 36 -1.75 -3.02 -12.78
C SER A 36 -0.83 -4.14 -13.27
N SER A 37 0.30 -3.78 -13.89
CA SER A 37 1.32 -4.71 -14.37
C SER A 37 2.74 -4.18 -14.12
N ILE A 38 3.70 -5.11 -14.12
CA ILE A 38 5.12 -4.80 -13.95
C ILE A 38 5.63 -3.96 -15.13
N ASP A 39 5.24 -4.32 -16.36
CA ASP A 39 5.66 -3.59 -17.56
C ASP A 39 5.20 -2.13 -17.53
N GLU A 40 3.97 -1.88 -17.05
CA GLU A 40 3.45 -0.53 -16.84
C GLU A 40 4.32 0.23 -15.84
N ALA A 41 4.58 -0.36 -14.65
CA ALA A 41 5.40 0.25 -13.63
C ALA A 41 6.81 0.62 -14.14
N VAL A 42 7.45 -0.29 -14.89
CA VAL A 42 8.78 -0.08 -15.46
C VAL A 42 8.79 1.06 -16.47
N GLU A 43 7.80 1.14 -17.36
CA GLU A 43 7.74 2.21 -18.37
C GLU A 43 7.51 3.58 -17.72
N TYR A 44 6.67 3.68 -16.70
CA TYR A 44 6.49 4.92 -15.94
C TYR A 44 7.75 5.31 -15.15
N ALA A 45 8.42 4.35 -14.52
CA ALA A 45 9.69 4.60 -13.82
C ALA A 45 10.78 5.11 -14.77
N ARG A 46 10.87 4.54 -15.98
CA ARG A 46 11.81 4.99 -17.03
C ARG A 46 11.56 6.45 -17.43
N LYS A 47 10.28 6.81 -17.66
CA LYS A 47 9.90 8.20 -17.99
C LYS A 47 10.21 9.17 -16.84
N ALA A 48 9.86 8.79 -15.61
CA ALA A 48 10.13 9.60 -14.43
C ALA A 48 11.64 9.82 -14.23
N GLN A 49 12.46 8.78 -14.43
CA GLN A 49 13.90 8.89 -14.29
C GLN A 49 14.53 9.82 -15.32
N LEU A 50 14.09 9.77 -16.58
CA LEU A 50 14.56 10.70 -17.62
C LEU A 50 14.25 12.15 -17.24
N ALA A 51 13.02 12.43 -16.78
CA ALA A 51 12.66 13.76 -16.30
C ALA A 51 13.46 14.18 -15.04
N PHE A 52 13.76 13.23 -14.15
CA PHE A 52 14.54 13.49 -12.94
C PHE A 52 16.01 13.85 -13.24
N MET A 53 16.56 13.36 -14.36
CA MET A 53 17.92 13.72 -14.79
C MET A 53 18.10 15.20 -15.10
N ASP A 54 17.04 15.89 -15.49
CA ASP A 54 17.08 17.33 -15.74
C ASP A 54 16.87 18.17 -14.46
N VAL A 55 16.55 17.53 -13.33
CA VAL A 55 16.32 18.23 -12.06
C VAL A 55 17.65 18.69 -11.44
N PRO A 56 17.81 19.97 -11.08
CA PRO A 56 19.03 20.48 -10.43
C PRO A 56 19.29 19.83 -9.07
N ILE A 57 20.56 19.72 -8.69
CA ILE A 57 20.98 19.06 -7.43
C ILE A 57 20.30 19.64 -6.19
N GLU A 58 20.12 20.96 -6.12
CA GLU A 58 19.44 21.63 -5.00
C GLU A 58 17.97 21.23 -4.88
N ARG A 59 17.30 20.99 -6.02
CA ARG A 59 15.93 20.49 -6.01
C ARG A 59 15.87 19.02 -5.62
N ARG A 60 16.84 18.20 -6.05
CA ARG A 60 16.97 16.80 -5.63
C ARG A 60 17.16 16.67 -4.12
N LYS A 61 17.98 17.53 -3.49
CA LYS A 61 18.13 17.58 -2.03
C LYS A 61 16.79 17.80 -1.34
N LYS A 62 16.00 18.78 -1.79
CA LYS A 62 14.65 19.04 -1.25
C LYS A 62 13.70 17.85 -1.38
N ILE A 63 13.77 17.11 -2.49
CA ILE A 63 12.98 15.89 -2.70
C ILE A 63 13.39 14.82 -1.67
N ILE A 64 14.69 14.58 -1.53
CA ILE A 64 15.22 13.59 -0.57
C ILE A 64 14.85 13.97 0.87
N ASP A 65 14.97 15.25 1.24
CA ASP A 65 14.63 15.70 2.60
C ASP A 65 13.14 15.52 2.90
N ALA A 66 12.27 15.77 1.92
CA ALA A 66 10.84 15.50 2.05
C ALA A 66 10.57 13.99 2.23
N MET A 67 11.22 13.12 1.44
CA MET A 67 11.09 11.67 1.58
C MET A 67 11.53 11.18 2.96
N ARG A 68 12.67 11.66 3.46
CA ARG A 68 13.18 11.31 4.80
C ARG A 68 12.23 11.75 5.90
N LYS A 69 11.72 12.99 5.79
CA LYS A 69 10.78 13.55 6.76
C LYS A 69 9.53 12.66 6.86
N VAL A 70 8.90 12.35 5.73
CA VAL A 70 7.70 11.51 5.69
C VAL A 70 7.99 10.10 6.21
N ALA A 71 9.14 9.51 5.84
CA ALA A 71 9.52 8.18 6.32
C ALA A 71 9.64 8.12 7.85
N ILE A 72 10.20 9.17 8.48
CA ILE A 72 10.31 9.27 9.94
C ILE A 72 8.93 9.53 10.56
N GLU A 73 8.13 10.43 9.98
CA GLU A 73 6.78 10.75 10.46
C GLU A 73 5.85 9.52 10.50
N HIS A 74 6.04 8.57 9.58
CA HIS A 74 5.24 7.34 9.48
C HIS A 74 6.00 6.07 9.90
N ALA A 75 7.17 6.19 10.55
CA ALA A 75 8.00 5.03 10.90
C ALA A 75 7.25 4.02 11.78
N GLU A 76 6.50 4.52 12.77
CA GLU A 76 5.67 3.70 13.67
C GLU A 76 4.58 2.94 12.90
N GLU A 77 3.79 3.63 12.08
CA GLU A 77 2.71 3.03 11.28
C GLU A 77 3.24 1.93 10.34
N LEU A 78 4.33 2.22 9.62
CA LEU A 78 4.96 1.26 8.70
C LEU A 78 5.55 0.05 9.43
N SER A 79 6.10 0.27 10.63
CA SER A 79 6.65 -0.80 11.46
C SER A 79 5.57 -1.76 11.94
N GLN A 80 4.43 -1.22 12.38
CA GLN A 80 3.28 -2.03 12.78
C GLN A 80 2.73 -2.83 11.61
N LEU A 81 2.53 -2.17 10.45
CA LEU A 81 2.03 -2.84 9.23
C LEU A 81 2.93 -4.01 8.82
N ALA A 82 4.25 -3.83 8.86
CA ALA A 82 5.19 -4.89 8.50
C ALA A 82 5.11 -6.11 9.44
N VAL A 83 4.96 -5.90 10.75
CA VAL A 83 4.81 -7.00 11.73
C VAL A 83 3.45 -7.67 11.57
N ASP A 84 2.37 -6.91 11.37
CA ASP A 84 1.02 -7.44 11.21
C ASP A 84 0.88 -8.27 9.93
N GLU A 85 1.48 -7.83 8.82
CA GLU A 85 1.43 -8.53 7.54
C GLU A 85 2.31 -9.78 7.52
N THR A 86 3.54 -9.69 8.04
CA THR A 86 4.54 -10.77 7.88
C THR A 86 4.66 -11.68 9.10
N GLY A 87 4.32 -11.19 10.29
CA GLY A 87 4.59 -11.85 11.57
C GLY A 87 6.08 -11.87 11.96
N LEU A 88 6.95 -11.10 11.29
CA LEU A 88 8.41 -11.18 11.44
C LEU A 88 9.02 -9.97 12.16
N GLY A 89 9.91 -10.27 13.11
CA GLY A 89 10.72 -9.29 13.82
C GLY A 89 10.01 -8.65 15.02
N ARG A 90 10.64 -7.63 15.60
CA ARG A 90 10.08 -6.81 16.69
C ARG A 90 9.75 -5.43 16.16
N TYR A 91 8.66 -4.85 16.64
CA TYR A 91 8.21 -3.53 16.23
C TYR A 91 9.25 -2.46 16.58
N GLU A 92 9.82 -2.54 17.77
CA GLU A 92 10.75 -1.56 18.33
C GLU A 92 12.09 -1.52 17.57
N ASP A 93 12.46 -2.60 16.88
CA ASP A 93 13.66 -2.68 16.04
C ASP A 93 13.42 -2.08 14.63
N LYS A 94 12.18 -1.72 14.28
CA LYS A 94 11.78 -1.20 12.96
C LYS A 94 11.50 0.31 12.94
N VAL A 95 11.39 0.94 14.12
CA VAL A 95 11.18 2.39 14.31
C VAL A 95 12.53 3.11 14.41
#